data_AF-U9UQR5-F1
#
_entry.id   AF-U9UQR5-F1
#
_cell.length_a   1.000
_cell.length_b   1.000
_cell.length_c   1.000
_cell.angle_alpha   90.00
_cell.angle_beta   90.00
_cell.angle_gamma   90.00
#
_symmetry.space_group_name_H-M   'P 1'
#
loop_
_entity.id
_entity.type
_entity.pdbx_description
1 polymer ?
#
loop_
_entity_poly.entity_id
_entity_poly.type
_entity_poly.pdbx_seq_one_letter_code
_entity_poly.pdbx_strand_id
1 'polypeptide(L)'
;LDLKYIYPDSAGAGVDVFVVDSGIFLEHEEFQGRQGKTVVEKTFCNNPADENGHGTNVASIVGGKTLGVASNANIIGVKITGNNCPLSSQNIINGITYVMQQKANDPGRKIVLNLSATSTDSAVGEAASKAVEAGIHFVVGAGNRNLDACGFFPGKVETVVTVTASKISNNQDWITDWCNWGKCVTLFAPGENVPIAGIGSPSEITSGTGTSLSAPHVSGAIALIL
;
A
#
# COMPACT_ATOMS: atom_id res chain seq x y z
N LEU A 1 -19.87 11.97 4.88
CA LEU A 1 -19.80 10.99 3.78
C LEU A 1 -21.19 10.40 3.58
N ASP A 2 -21.69 10.44 2.35
CA ASP A 2 -22.98 9.88 1.92
C ASP A 2 -22.91 8.38 1.58
N LEU A 3 -21.76 7.76 1.89
CA LEU A 3 -21.44 6.34 1.69
C LEU A 3 -21.54 5.88 0.23
N LYS A 4 -21.46 6.81 -0.72
CA LYS A 4 -21.37 6.48 -2.14
C LYS A 4 -19.92 6.54 -2.59
N TYR A 5 -19.53 5.55 -3.39
CA TYR A 5 -18.23 5.52 -4.02
C TYR A 5 -18.38 5.86 -5.51
N ILE A 6 -17.83 7.01 -5.92
CA ILE A 6 -17.89 7.53 -7.29
C ILE A 6 -16.46 7.63 -7.81
N TYR A 7 -16.20 7.03 -8.96
CA TYR A 7 -14.89 6.91 -9.58
C TYR A 7 -15.02 7.00 -11.12
N PRO A 8 -13.96 7.37 -11.85
CA PRO A 8 -13.99 7.42 -13.31
C PRO A 8 -14.14 6.02 -13.91
N ASP A 9 -14.74 5.91 -15.10
CA ASP A 9 -14.95 4.63 -15.80
C ASP A 9 -13.65 3.83 -16.03
N SER A 10 -12.50 4.51 -16.11
CA SER A 10 -11.19 3.85 -16.22
C SER A 10 -10.88 2.98 -15.00
N ALA A 11 -11.34 3.37 -13.80
CA ALA A 11 -11.07 2.71 -12.52
C ALA A 11 -9.60 2.30 -12.30
N GLY A 12 -8.65 3.09 -12.81
CA GLY A 12 -7.20 2.85 -12.73
C GLY A 12 -6.62 1.92 -13.78
N ALA A 13 -7.37 1.59 -14.84
CA ALA A 13 -6.89 0.75 -15.94
C ALA A 13 -5.57 1.27 -16.54
N GLY A 14 -4.59 0.37 -16.72
CA GLY A 14 -3.28 0.69 -17.28
C GLY A 14 -2.27 1.24 -16.26
N VAL A 15 -2.63 1.34 -14.98
CA VAL A 15 -1.72 1.70 -13.89
C VAL A 15 -1.27 0.43 -13.15
N ASP A 16 0.02 0.36 -12.85
CA ASP A 16 0.59 -0.69 -12.02
C ASP A 16 0.81 -0.17 -10.60
N VAL A 17 0.12 -0.78 -9.63
CA VAL A 17 0.33 -0.53 -8.21
C VAL A 17 1.14 -1.68 -7.61
N PHE A 18 2.38 -1.37 -7.24
CA PHE A 18 3.26 -2.31 -6.56
C PHE A 18 2.95 -2.30 -5.07
N VAL A 19 2.51 -3.45 -4.55
CA VAL A 19 2.27 -3.68 -3.13
C VAL A 19 3.53 -4.36 -2.56
N VAL A 20 4.37 -3.57 -1.91
CA VAL A 20 5.63 -4.03 -1.31
C VAL A 20 5.37 -4.44 0.14
N ASP A 21 5.07 -5.73 0.36
CA ASP A 21 4.48 -6.22 1.62
C ASP A 21 4.74 -7.72 1.87
N SER A 22 3.81 -8.45 2.49
CA SER A 22 3.94 -9.87 2.86
C SER A 22 3.61 -10.89 1.77
N GLY A 23 3.24 -10.43 0.58
CA GLY A 23 2.74 -11.25 -0.53
C GLY A 23 1.27 -10.91 -0.85
N ILE A 24 0.64 -11.71 -1.70
CA ILE A 24 -0.80 -11.63 -1.98
C ILE A 24 -1.37 -13.05 -2.10
N PHE A 25 -2.49 -13.33 -1.44
CA PHE A 25 -3.27 -14.55 -1.64
C PHE A 25 -4.09 -14.41 -2.92
N LEU A 26 -3.55 -14.94 -4.03
CA LEU A 26 -4.06 -14.70 -5.38
C LEU A 26 -5.43 -15.34 -5.61
N GLU A 27 -5.74 -16.42 -4.92
CA GLU A 27 -7.00 -17.16 -5.04
C GLU A 27 -8.20 -16.42 -4.44
N HIS A 28 -7.97 -15.33 -3.70
CA HIS A 28 -9.05 -14.54 -3.12
C HIS A 28 -9.96 -13.93 -4.20
N GLU A 29 -11.28 -14.03 -4.02
CA GLU A 29 -12.32 -13.61 -4.96
C GLU A 29 -12.24 -12.13 -5.32
N GLU A 30 -11.77 -11.29 -4.38
CA GLU A 30 -11.46 -9.87 -4.63
C GLU A 30 -10.47 -9.65 -5.78
N PHE A 31 -9.64 -10.62 -6.12
CA PHE A 31 -8.68 -10.51 -7.22
C PHE A 31 -9.13 -11.23 -8.50
N GLN A 32 -10.28 -11.90 -8.47
CA GLN A 32 -10.80 -12.70 -9.57
C GLN A 32 -11.77 -11.91 -10.44
N GLY A 33 -11.70 -12.11 -11.76
CA GLY A 33 -12.61 -11.50 -12.72
C GLY A 33 -12.51 -9.98 -12.85
N ARG A 34 -11.44 -9.37 -12.33
CA ARG A 34 -11.11 -7.96 -12.56
C ARG A 34 -10.51 -7.78 -13.96
N GLN A 35 -10.62 -6.57 -14.50
CA GLN A 35 -9.92 -6.22 -15.75
C GLN A 35 -8.40 -6.11 -15.52
N GLY A 36 -8.00 -5.51 -14.40
CA GLY A 36 -6.60 -5.44 -13.98
C GLY A 36 -6.11 -6.79 -13.47
N LYS A 37 -4.83 -7.11 -13.72
CA LYS A 37 -4.23 -8.36 -13.22
C LYS A 37 -3.86 -8.24 -11.74
N THR A 38 -3.88 -9.35 -11.00
CA THR A 38 -3.19 -9.48 -9.71
C THR A 38 -2.12 -10.54 -9.84
N VAL A 39 -0.88 -10.20 -9.51
CA VAL A 39 0.27 -11.14 -9.58
C VAL A 39 1.24 -10.89 -8.44
N VAL A 40 2.05 -11.89 -8.10
CA VAL A 40 3.26 -11.70 -7.28
C VAL A 40 4.47 -11.90 -8.19
N GLU A 41 5.20 -10.82 -8.49
CA GLU A 41 6.31 -10.87 -9.45
C GLU A 41 7.68 -11.11 -8.77
N LYS A 42 7.81 -10.76 -7.48
CA LYS A 42 9.08 -10.88 -6.75
C LYS A 42 8.86 -11.27 -5.29
N THR A 43 9.72 -12.16 -4.81
CA THR A 43 9.88 -12.46 -3.38
C THR A 43 11.34 -12.30 -2.96
N PHE A 44 11.53 -11.69 -1.79
CA PHE A 44 12.79 -11.66 -1.03
C PHE A 44 12.72 -12.55 0.21
N CYS A 45 11.71 -13.42 0.26
CA CYS A 45 11.50 -14.48 1.23
C CYS A 45 11.51 -15.85 0.53
N ASN A 46 11.71 -16.93 1.29
CA ASN A 46 11.77 -18.29 0.73
C ASN A 46 10.44 -18.77 0.15
N ASN A 47 9.30 -18.32 0.70
CA ASN A 47 7.97 -18.68 0.23
C ASN A 47 7.30 -17.46 -0.44
N PRO A 48 6.81 -17.56 -1.70
CA PRO A 48 6.08 -16.46 -2.35
C PRO A 48 4.64 -16.27 -1.85
N ALA A 49 4.02 -17.26 -1.20
CA ALA A 49 2.63 -17.17 -0.73
C ALA A 49 2.46 -16.15 0.39
N ASP A 50 1.32 -15.48 0.49
CA ASP A 50 1.04 -14.62 1.65
C ASP A 50 0.61 -15.45 2.85
N GLU A 51 1.54 -15.68 3.76
CA GLU A 51 1.30 -16.47 4.98
C GLU A 51 0.96 -15.59 6.19
N ASN A 52 0.99 -14.27 6.01
CA ASN A 52 0.71 -13.30 7.06
C ASN A 52 -0.65 -12.62 6.84
N GLY A 53 -1.03 -12.36 5.59
CA GLY A 53 -2.29 -11.77 5.18
C GLY A 53 -2.25 -10.26 5.01
N HIS A 54 -1.25 -9.57 5.57
CA HIS A 54 -1.18 -8.11 5.54
C HIS A 54 -1.09 -7.56 4.10
N GLY A 55 -0.26 -8.15 3.25
CA GLY A 55 -0.16 -7.75 1.84
C GLY A 55 -1.45 -8.00 1.06
N THR A 56 -2.18 -9.08 1.35
CA THR A 56 -3.54 -9.33 0.83
C THR A 56 -4.52 -8.24 1.27
N ASN A 57 -4.51 -7.85 2.55
CA ASN A 57 -5.35 -6.78 3.06
C ASN A 57 -5.09 -5.47 2.30
N VAL A 58 -3.82 -5.09 2.18
CA VAL A 58 -3.38 -3.87 1.48
C VAL A 58 -3.78 -3.91 0.01
N ALA A 59 -3.49 -5.01 -0.69
CA ALA A 59 -3.84 -5.19 -2.11
C ALA A 59 -5.35 -5.09 -2.37
N SER A 60 -6.18 -5.60 -1.45
CA SER A 60 -7.64 -5.55 -1.58
C SER A 60 -8.20 -4.13 -1.53
N ILE A 61 -7.60 -3.24 -0.72
CA ILE A 61 -7.99 -1.83 -0.65
C ILE A 61 -7.54 -1.08 -1.90
N VAL A 62 -6.35 -1.39 -2.43
CA VAL A 62 -5.89 -0.73 -3.66
C VAL A 62 -6.81 -1.05 -4.83
N GLY A 63 -7.07 -2.34 -5.09
CA GLY A 63 -7.71 -2.75 -6.35
C GLY A 63 -8.54 -4.02 -6.25
N GLY A 64 -9.04 -4.38 -5.06
CA GLY A 64 -10.05 -5.42 -4.94
C GLY A 64 -11.28 -5.15 -5.81
N LYS A 65 -11.96 -6.22 -6.23
CA LYS A 65 -13.16 -6.16 -7.07
C LYS A 65 -14.29 -5.38 -6.41
N THR A 66 -14.49 -5.56 -5.10
CA THR A 66 -15.55 -4.90 -4.35
C THR A 66 -15.02 -3.94 -3.29
N LEU A 67 -13.80 -4.18 -2.78
CA LEU A 67 -13.14 -3.36 -1.77
C LEU A 67 -12.21 -2.28 -2.34
N GLY A 68 -11.79 -2.44 -3.60
CA GLY A 68 -10.74 -1.63 -4.19
C GLY A 68 -11.16 -0.22 -4.53
N VAL A 69 -10.24 0.73 -4.33
CA VAL A 69 -10.36 2.09 -4.84
C VAL A 69 -10.14 2.12 -6.37
N ALA A 70 -9.10 1.44 -6.87
CA ALA A 70 -8.81 1.34 -8.30
C ALA A 70 -9.00 -0.10 -8.80
N SER A 71 -10.25 -0.56 -8.87
CA SER A 71 -10.58 -1.97 -9.16
C SER A 71 -10.07 -2.48 -10.51
N ASN A 72 -9.75 -1.61 -11.48
CA ASN A 72 -9.15 -1.99 -12.77
C ASN A 72 -7.64 -1.78 -12.84
N ALA A 73 -7.00 -1.29 -11.78
CA ALA A 73 -5.54 -1.23 -11.70
C ALA A 73 -4.92 -2.63 -11.63
N ASN A 74 -3.71 -2.76 -12.18
CA ASN A 74 -2.90 -3.95 -11.99
C ASN A 74 -2.27 -3.91 -10.59
N ILE A 75 -2.37 -5.01 -9.87
CA ILE A 75 -1.81 -5.16 -8.53
C ILE A 75 -0.63 -6.12 -8.60
N ILE A 76 0.55 -5.63 -8.21
CA ILE A 76 1.81 -6.36 -8.34
C ILE A 76 2.45 -6.51 -6.95
N GLY A 77 2.39 -7.72 -6.42
CA GLY A 77 3.00 -8.07 -5.14
C GLY A 77 4.52 -8.17 -5.25
N VAL A 78 5.21 -7.50 -4.32
CA VAL A 78 6.65 -7.62 -4.06
C VAL A 78 6.82 -8.03 -2.60
N LYS A 79 7.05 -9.31 -2.35
CA LYS A 79 7.12 -9.86 -0.99
C LYS A 79 8.47 -9.54 -0.34
N ILE A 80 8.44 -8.79 0.76
CA ILE A 80 9.62 -8.38 1.55
C ILE A 80 9.61 -8.90 2.99
N THR A 81 8.48 -9.43 3.46
CA THR A 81 8.33 -10.00 4.80
C THR A 81 7.32 -11.16 4.80
N GLY A 82 7.19 -11.88 5.91
CA GLY A 82 6.26 -13.01 6.06
C GLY A 82 6.68 -13.90 7.23
N ASN A 83 6.09 -15.10 7.30
CA ASN A 83 6.45 -16.08 8.32
C ASN A 83 7.92 -16.49 8.16
N ASN A 84 8.71 -16.38 9.23
CA ASN A 84 10.16 -16.61 9.23
C ASN A 84 10.95 -15.72 8.23
N CYS A 85 10.37 -14.59 7.80
CA CYS A 85 11.01 -13.60 6.94
C CYS A 85 10.81 -12.22 7.57
N PRO A 86 11.67 -11.83 8.54
CA PRO A 86 11.49 -10.60 9.27
C PRO A 86 11.58 -9.38 8.34
N LEU A 87 10.74 -8.39 8.60
CA LEU A 87 10.81 -7.11 7.91
C LEU A 87 12.11 -6.39 8.31
N SER A 88 13.08 -6.37 7.40
CA SER A 88 14.37 -5.67 7.58
C SER A 88 14.46 -4.45 6.66
N SER A 89 15.26 -3.45 7.05
CA SER A 89 15.58 -2.30 6.18
C SER A 89 16.10 -2.75 4.81
N GLN A 90 16.94 -3.79 4.80
CA GLN A 90 17.48 -4.34 3.55
C GLN A 90 16.40 -4.89 2.64
N ASN A 91 15.41 -5.62 3.18
CA ASN A 91 14.30 -6.14 2.36
C ASN A 91 13.41 -5.02 1.84
N ILE A 92 13.18 -3.95 2.63
CA ILE A 92 12.47 -2.75 2.16
C ILE A 92 13.23 -2.12 0.99
N ILE A 93 14.54 -1.89 1.14
CA ILE A 93 15.40 -1.31 0.09
C ILE A 93 15.39 -2.19 -1.17
N ASN A 94 15.48 -3.51 -1.00
CA ASN A 94 15.42 -4.46 -2.11
C ASN A 94 14.08 -4.39 -2.87
N GLY A 95 12.96 -4.29 -2.13
CA GLY A 95 11.63 -4.10 -2.70
C GLY A 95 11.54 -2.81 -3.52
N ILE A 96 11.95 -1.68 -2.94
CA ILE A 96 11.96 -0.37 -3.62
C ILE A 96 12.84 -0.42 -4.88
N THR A 97 14.04 -1.00 -4.77
CA THR A 97 14.98 -1.13 -5.88
C THR A 97 14.43 -1.98 -7.01
N TYR A 98 13.70 -3.05 -6.71
CA TYR A 98 13.04 -3.86 -7.73
C TYR A 98 11.99 -3.06 -8.50
N VAL A 99 11.16 -2.26 -7.82
CA VAL A 99 10.16 -1.41 -8.49
C VAL A 99 10.84 -0.34 -9.36
N MET A 100 11.94 0.25 -8.88
CA MET A 100 12.76 1.17 -9.68
C MET A 100 13.30 0.50 -10.95
N GLN A 101 13.74 -0.75 -10.88
CA GLN A 101 14.16 -1.50 -12.08
C GLN A 101 13.01 -1.70 -13.07
N GLN A 102 11.78 -1.95 -12.58
CA GLN A 102 10.60 -2.02 -13.45
C GLN A 102 10.33 -0.69 -14.17
N LYS A 103 10.48 0.44 -13.47
CA LYS A 103 10.36 1.79 -14.07
C LYS A 103 11.48 2.08 -15.08
N ALA A 104 12.71 1.66 -14.79
CA ALA A 104 13.84 1.87 -15.69
C ALA A 104 13.71 1.05 -16.99
N ASN A 105 13.15 -0.16 -16.91
CA ASN A 105 12.93 -1.03 -18.07
C ASN A 105 11.81 -0.52 -18.98
N ASP A 106 10.81 0.18 -18.42
CA ASP A 106 9.76 0.84 -19.18
C ASP A 106 9.45 2.22 -18.57
N PRO A 107 10.13 3.28 -19.03
CA PRO A 107 9.91 4.63 -18.53
C PRO A 107 8.47 5.15 -18.72
N GLY A 108 7.72 4.60 -19.69
CA GLY A 108 6.32 4.98 -19.96
C GLY A 108 5.33 4.37 -18.95
N ARG A 109 5.76 3.37 -18.18
CA ARG A 109 4.94 2.66 -17.19
C ARG A 109 4.46 3.59 -16.09
N LYS A 110 3.14 3.67 -15.87
CA LYS A 110 2.53 4.41 -14.75
C LYS A 110 2.63 3.56 -13.49
N ILE A 111 3.46 3.97 -12.53
CA ILE A 111 3.76 3.19 -11.34
C ILE A 111 3.39 3.95 -10.07
N VAL A 112 2.60 3.30 -9.23
CA VAL A 112 2.40 3.65 -7.83
C VAL A 112 3.07 2.56 -6.98
N LEU A 113 3.87 2.95 -6.00
CA LEU A 113 4.46 2.05 -5.01
C LEU A 113 3.78 2.30 -3.68
N ASN A 114 3.07 1.29 -3.18
CA ASN A 114 2.52 1.27 -1.83
C ASN A 114 3.46 0.49 -0.90
N LEU A 115 3.99 1.14 0.13
CA LEU A 115 4.73 0.51 1.21
C LEU A 115 3.99 0.69 2.54
N SER A 116 3.53 -0.39 3.13
CA SER A 116 2.83 -0.35 4.42
C SER A 116 3.77 -0.71 5.59
N ALA A 117 4.98 -0.16 5.57
CA ALA A 117 6.07 -0.42 6.51
C ALA A 117 6.96 0.81 6.73
N THR A 118 7.60 0.87 7.91
CA THR A 118 8.52 1.96 8.29
C THR A 118 9.85 1.42 8.85
N SER A 119 10.92 2.20 8.73
CA SER A 119 12.24 1.93 9.30
C SER A 119 12.81 3.20 9.97
N THR A 120 13.82 3.05 10.82
CA THR A 120 14.64 4.17 11.33
C THR A 120 15.94 4.37 10.56
N ASP A 121 16.21 3.49 9.59
CA ASP A 121 17.41 3.52 8.76
C ASP A 121 17.27 4.53 7.62
N SER A 122 18.20 5.49 7.54
CA SER A 122 18.20 6.53 6.50
C SER A 122 18.43 5.98 5.10
N ALA A 123 19.06 4.81 4.94
CA ALA A 123 19.22 4.18 3.64
C ALA A 123 17.87 3.83 2.98
N VAL A 124 16.84 3.55 3.79
CA VAL A 124 15.46 3.37 3.28
C VAL A 124 14.92 4.70 2.72
N GLY A 125 15.22 5.82 3.39
CA GLY A 125 14.88 7.15 2.90
C GLY A 125 15.56 7.48 1.58
N GLU A 126 16.86 7.21 1.47
CA GLU A 126 17.61 7.42 0.23
C GLU A 126 17.05 6.59 -0.94
N ALA A 127 16.69 5.33 -0.70
CA ALA A 127 16.04 4.48 -1.71
C ALA A 127 14.68 5.06 -2.15
N ALA A 128 13.88 5.55 -1.19
CA ALA A 128 12.59 6.16 -1.50
C ALA A 128 12.72 7.47 -2.28
N SER A 129 13.66 8.35 -1.93
CA SER A 129 13.96 9.57 -2.70
C SER A 129 14.30 9.23 -4.16
N LYS A 130 15.19 8.25 -4.37
CA LYS A 130 15.56 7.81 -5.72
C LYS A 130 14.38 7.20 -6.50
N ALA A 131 13.48 6.49 -5.83
CA ALA A 131 12.28 5.98 -6.48
C ALA A 131 11.36 7.10 -6.97
N VAL A 132 11.16 8.14 -6.15
CA VAL A 132 10.38 9.32 -6.54
C VAL A 132 11.06 10.09 -7.68
N GLU A 133 12.38 10.27 -7.63
CA GLU A 133 13.17 10.88 -8.73
C GLU A 133 13.07 10.09 -10.05
N ALA A 134 12.90 8.76 -9.98
CA ALA A 134 12.66 7.91 -11.14
C ALA A 134 11.23 8.02 -11.71
N GLY A 135 10.37 8.87 -11.13
CA GLY A 135 8.99 9.08 -11.56
C GLY A 135 8.01 8.02 -11.05
N ILE A 136 8.30 7.41 -9.89
CA ILE A 136 7.37 6.52 -9.19
C ILE A 136 6.58 7.33 -8.14
N HIS A 137 5.27 7.18 -8.13
CA HIS A 137 4.44 7.75 -7.06
C HIS A 137 4.57 6.87 -5.81
N PHE A 138 5.24 7.37 -4.77
CA PHE A 138 5.53 6.61 -3.56
C PHE A 138 4.55 6.98 -2.43
N VAL A 139 3.83 5.98 -1.92
CA VAL A 139 2.89 6.11 -0.81
C VAL A 139 3.32 5.21 0.35
N VAL A 140 3.29 5.74 1.57
CA VAL A 140 3.65 5.00 2.78
C VAL A 140 2.69 5.26 3.94
N GLY A 141 2.43 4.25 4.76
CA GLY A 141 1.74 4.43 6.05
C GLY A 141 2.63 5.14 7.07
N ALA A 142 2.08 6.11 7.81
CA ALA A 142 2.84 6.91 8.78
C ALA A 142 3.38 6.12 9.99
N GLY A 143 2.77 4.97 10.30
CA GLY A 143 3.08 4.14 11.47
C GLY A 143 2.05 4.26 12.59
N ASN A 144 2.01 3.27 13.48
CA ASN A 144 0.93 3.05 14.46
C ASN A 144 1.45 3.12 15.91
N ARG A 145 2.25 4.15 16.24
CA ARG A 145 2.96 4.23 17.54
C ARG A 145 2.61 5.48 18.35
N ASN A 146 1.72 6.35 17.86
CA ASN A 146 1.46 7.68 18.41
C ASN A 146 2.76 8.50 18.61
N LEU A 147 3.63 8.50 17.60
CA LEU A 147 4.89 9.25 17.58
C LEU A 147 4.94 10.23 16.41
N ASP A 148 5.87 11.17 16.46
CA ASP A 148 6.16 12.04 15.31
C ASP A 148 6.68 11.19 14.12
N ALA A 149 5.94 11.21 13.01
CA ALA A 149 6.24 10.50 11.78
C ALA A 149 7.60 10.92 11.19
N CYS A 150 8.10 12.12 11.51
CA CYS A 150 9.43 12.60 11.10
C CYS A 150 10.59 11.79 11.71
N GLY A 151 10.32 10.89 12.66
CA GLY A 151 11.29 9.94 13.20
C GLY A 151 11.52 8.70 12.32
N PHE A 152 10.74 8.51 11.24
CA PHE A 152 10.72 7.26 10.48
C PHE A 152 10.87 7.46 8.98
N PHE A 153 11.57 6.54 8.32
CA PHE A 153 11.67 6.43 6.88
C PHE A 153 10.74 5.34 6.33
N PRO A 154 10.29 5.46 5.07
CA PRO A 154 10.52 6.57 4.16
C PRO A 154 9.65 7.82 4.43
N GLY A 155 8.72 7.77 5.39
CA GLY A 155 7.72 8.84 5.58
C GLY A 155 8.28 10.24 5.93
N LYS A 156 9.53 10.32 6.41
CA LYS A 156 10.26 11.58 6.61
C LYS A 156 10.65 12.28 5.29
N VAL A 157 10.73 11.55 4.18
CA VAL A 157 11.11 12.10 2.88
C VAL A 157 9.96 12.96 2.36
N GLU A 158 10.19 14.25 2.16
CA GLU A 158 9.15 15.24 1.85
C GLU A 158 8.38 14.95 0.55
N THR A 159 9.03 14.31 -0.42
CA THR A 159 8.43 13.94 -1.71
C THR A 159 7.66 12.62 -1.68
N VAL A 160 7.68 11.90 -0.55
CA VAL A 160 6.88 10.69 -0.33
C VAL A 160 5.52 11.08 0.26
N VAL A 161 4.45 10.45 -0.22
CA VAL A 161 3.11 10.66 0.32
C VAL A 161 2.94 9.80 1.58
N THR A 162 3.06 10.44 2.74
CA THR A 162 2.93 9.78 4.05
C THR A 162 1.51 9.91 4.55
N VAL A 163 0.86 8.77 4.78
CA VAL A 163 -0.57 8.69 5.06
C VAL A 163 -0.80 8.23 6.50
N THR A 164 -1.49 9.05 7.28
CA THR A 164 -1.96 8.67 8.62
C THR A 164 -3.44 8.24 8.57
N ALA A 165 -3.97 7.65 9.64
CA ALA A 165 -5.32 7.10 9.64
C ALA A 165 -6.40 8.05 10.16
N SER A 166 -7.56 7.97 9.53
CA SER A 166 -8.82 8.47 10.07
C SER A 166 -9.78 7.32 10.37
N LYS A 167 -10.73 7.60 11.27
CA LYS A 167 -11.92 6.78 11.47
C LYS A 167 -12.89 6.97 10.30
N ILE A 168 -13.66 5.93 9.98
CA ILE A 168 -14.79 6.03 9.04
C ILE A 168 -15.98 6.64 9.81
N SER A 169 -15.97 7.96 10.00
CA SER A 169 -16.98 8.67 10.78
C SER A 169 -17.38 10.00 10.13
N ASN A 170 -18.65 10.38 10.31
CA ASN A 170 -19.16 11.70 9.92
C ASN A 170 -19.04 12.76 11.03
N ASN A 171 -18.48 12.39 12.18
CA ASN A 171 -18.33 13.26 13.34
C ASN A 171 -16.95 13.94 13.34
N GLN A 172 -16.79 14.98 14.14
CA GLN A 172 -15.51 15.69 14.30
C GLN A 172 -14.41 14.84 14.96
N ASP A 173 -14.77 13.76 15.65
CA ASP A 173 -13.83 12.77 16.20
C ASP A 173 -13.43 11.72 15.14
N TRP A 174 -12.87 12.19 14.04
CA TRP A 174 -12.39 11.32 12.94
C TRP A 174 -10.89 11.04 13.04
N ILE A 175 -10.16 11.71 13.94
CA ILE A 175 -8.73 11.50 14.17
C ILE A 175 -8.54 10.29 15.09
N THR A 176 -7.59 9.42 14.74
CA THR A 176 -7.18 8.29 15.58
C THR A 176 -6.10 8.72 16.58
N ASP A 177 -6.09 8.17 17.79
CA ASP A 177 -5.12 8.47 18.85
C ASP A 177 -3.87 7.57 18.85
N TRP A 178 -3.84 6.56 17.98
CA TRP A 178 -2.78 5.55 17.89
C TRP A 178 -1.82 5.76 16.70
N CYS A 179 -2.20 6.57 15.70
CA CYS A 179 -1.35 6.82 14.55
C CYS A 179 -0.21 7.77 14.83
N ASN A 180 0.88 7.62 14.08
CA ASN A 180 1.91 8.64 14.01
C ASN A 180 1.37 9.92 13.38
N TRP A 181 1.92 11.05 13.83
CA TRP A 181 1.43 12.41 13.54
C TRP A 181 2.59 13.34 13.18
N GLY A 182 2.31 14.61 12.94
CA GLY A 182 3.33 15.65 12.74
C GLY A 182 3.51 16.07 11.30
N LYS A 183 4.46 16.99 11.07
CA LYS A 183 4.61 17.70 9.79
C LYS A 183 5.01 16.82 8.60
N CYS A 184 5.54 15.62 8.86
CA CYS A 184 5.90 14.67 7.81
C CYS A 184 4.71 13.83 7.33
N VAL A 185 3.54 13.95 7.98
CA VAL A 185 2.29 13.40 7.44
C VAL A 185 1.77 14.33 6.35
N THR A 186 1.52 13.77 5.17
CA THR A 186 0.96 14.50 4.03
C THR A 186 -0.53 14.67 4.17
N LEU A 187 -1.25 13.58 4.49
CA LEU A 187 -2.72 13.57 4.58
C LEU A 187 -3.24 12.38 5.39
N PHE A 188 -4.55 12.41 5.66
CA PHE A 188 -5.29 11.34 6.33
C PHE A 188 -6.09 10.53 5.30
N ALA A 189 -6.21 9.22 5.53
CA ALA A 189 -7.15 8.36 4.82
C ALA A 189 -7.76 7.31 5.77
N PRO A 190 -8.91 6.70 5.42
CA PRO A 190 -9.54 5.69 6.27
C PRO A 190 -8.56 4.58 6.67
N GLY A 191 -8.44 4.31 7.96
CA GLY A 191 -7.54 3.26 8.48
C GLY A 191 -8.00 2.62 9.78
N GLU A 192 -9.19 2.93 10.27
CA GLU A 192 -9.81 2.24 11.40
C GLU A 192 -11.07 1.51 10.96
N ASN A 193 -11.17 0.24 11.31
CA ASN A 193 -12.27 -0.66 10.94
C ASN A 193 -12.54 -0.72 9.43
N VAL A 194 -11.45 -0.82 8.65
CA VAL A 194 -11.50 -0.88 7.19
C VAL A 194 -11.81 -2.32 6.76
N PRO A 195 -12.83 -2.55 5.92
CA PRO A 195 -13.08 -3.85 5.31
C PRO A 195 -11.92 -4.29 4.42
N ILE A 196 -11.45 -5.53 4.60
CA ILE A 196 -10.26 -6.08 3.95
C ILE A 196 -10.48 -7.53 3.56
N ALA A 197 -9.83 -7.97 2.48
CA ALA A 197 -9.74 -9.39 2.14
C ALA A 197 -8.81 -10.11 3.12
N GLY A 198 -9.25 -11.23 3.69
CA GLY A 198 -8.46 -12.11 4.53
C GLY A 198 -7.78 -13.25 3.75
N ILE A 199 -7.17 -14.19 4.48
CA ILE A 199 -6.46 -15.35 3.89
C ILE A 199 -6.95 -16.70 4.42
N GLY A 200 -7.97 -16.71 5.30
CA GLY A 200 -8.58 -17.92 5.84
C GLY A 200 -9.45 -18.67 4.83
N SER A 201 -9.99 -17.97 3.83
CA SER A 201 -10.68 -18.57 2.68
C SER A 201 -10.65 -17.63 1.47
N PRO A 202 -10.96 -18.13 0.25
CA PRO A 202 -11.06 -17.28 -0.95
C PRO A 202 -12.09 -16.14 -0.87
N SER A 203 -13.06 -16.19 0.05
CA SER A 203 -14.14 -15.20 0.16
C SER A 203 -14.14 -14.46 1.51
N GLU A 204 -13.08 -14.61 2.30
CA GLU A 204 -13.00 -14.00 3.62
C GLU A 204 -12.92 -12.49 3.53
N ILE A 205 -13.96 -11.80 3.98
CA ILE A 205 -13.91 -10.36 4.26
C ILE A 205 -13.90 -10.18 5.77
N THR A 206 -12.92 -9.42 6.26
CA THR A 206 -12.76 -9.06 7.67
C THR A 206 -12.56 -7.55 7.81
N SER A 207 -12.23 -7.08 9.01
CA SER A 207 -11.99 -5.67 9.31
C SER A 207 -10.62 -5.49 9.95
N GLY A 208 -9.86 -4.50 9.49
CA GLY A 208 -8.53 -4.18 9.98
C GLY A 208 -8.37 -2.73 10.40
N THR A 209 -7.33 -2.46 11.18
CA THR A 209 -6.97 -1.12 11.63
C THR A 209 -5.46 -0.91 11.51
N GLY A 210 -5.04 0.20 10.89
CA GLY A 210 -3.64 0.56 10.72
C GLY A 210 -3.44 1.64 9.65
N THR A 211 -2.39 2.44 9.80
CA THR A 211 -1.94 3.34 8.70
C THR A 211 -1.51 2.55 7.46
N SER A 212 -1.17 1.28 7.64
CA SER A 212 -0.97 0.31 6.56
C SER A 212 -2.20 0.10 5.68
N LEU A 213 -3.40 0.38 6.19
CA LEU A 213 -4.66 0.34 5.44
C LEU A 213 -5.08 1.72 4.93
N SER A 214 -4.54 2.80 5.49
CA SER A 214 -4.72 4.16 4.97
C SER A 214 -3.92 4.40 3.69
N ALA A 215 -2.65 4.00 3.67
CA ALA A 215 -1.78 4.11 2.50
C ALA A 215 -2.40 3.54 1.20
N PRO A 216 -2.97 2.32 1.17
CA PRO A 216 -3.53 1.76 -0.06
C PRO A 216 -4.77 2.49 -0.59
N HIS A 217 -5.54 3.18 0.25
CA HIS A 217 -6.61 4.06 -0.24
C HIS A 217 -6.05 5.19 -1.11
N VAL A 218 -4.94 5.78 -0.67
CA VAL A 218 -4.27 6.88 -1.37
C VAL A 218 -3.55 6.37 -2.61
N SER A 219 -2.92 5.19 -2.53
CA SER A 219 -2.33 4.52 -3.69
C SER A 219 -3.36 4.26 -4.78
N GLY A 220 -4.55 3.76 -4.41
CA GLY A 220 -5.66 3.60 -5.34
C GLY A 220 -6.17 4.93 -5.90
N ALA A 221 -6.30 5.97 -5.06
CA ALA A 221 -6.73 7.29 -5.53
C ALA A 221 -5.75 7.91 -6.55
N ILE A 222 -4.44 7.74 -6.34
CA ILE A 222 -3.43 8.14 -7.33
C ILE A 222 -3.62 7.32 -8.62
N ALA A 223 -3.84 6.02 -8.52
CA ALA A 223 -4.07 5.18 -9.70
C ALA A 223 -5.32 5.58 -10.50
N LEU A 224 -6.38 6.10 -9.86
CA LEU A 224 -7.55 6.63 -10.55
C LEU A 224 -7.27 7.91 -11.36
N ILE A 225 -6.26 8.68 -10.96
CA ILE A 225 -5.92 9.98 -11.57
C ILE A 225 -4.98 9.81 -12.77
N LEU A 226 -4.14 8.75 -12.77
CA LEU A 226 -3.08 8.53 -13.76
C LEU A 226 -3.58 8.00 -15.11
#